data_AF-B4VXR0-F1
#
_entry.id   AF-B4VXR0-F1
#
_cell.length_a   1.000
_cell.length_b   1.000
_cell.length_c   1.000
_cell.angle_alpha   90.00
_cell.angle_beta   90.00
_cell.angle_gamma   90.00
#
_symmetry.space_group_name_H-M   'P 1'
#
loop_
_entity.id
_entity.type
_entity.pdbx_description
1 polymer ?
#
loop_
_entity_poly.entity_id
_entity_poly.type
_entity_poly.pdbx_seq_one_letter_code
_entity_poly.pdbx_strand_id
1 'polypeptide(L)'
;MEQQSIVSYKKSSDSDGVALEPQTEATLFDFRWFFQLPPLLKGMGVSIAACNTVVISFGLYSLLNAVPSNPDLDRLERARAEYDAGNFQKAIALAKSIPQESALYQDSKTSLKRWRREWHTAAAQYQAAEQALKEKRWRDVLAEARKMDGVRFWRRKVESLVEQAKPELEAEAQQLLNQAYAKAQEKDFTGALNLLNQIPPETTTAAKIQPKLAEYEEKQRIKAEHLLQQAYNQAAKRDFKSALNYLSQISPGTSTYDTAQIKMAEYSQKQHFKEEVERTVQLARRESEEQEESSEPFSTEPFISTETDEKTSELNPGNQLQEVTP
;
A
#
# COMPACT_ATOMS: atom_id res chain seq x y z
N MET A 1 75.56 7.77 -11.06
CA MET A 1 76.29 7.46 -9.81
C MET A 1 75.60 6.29 -9.18
N GLU A 2 76.44 5.34 -8.85
CA GLU A 2 76.20 4.00 -8.34
C GLU A 2 75.71 4.05 -6.89
N GLN A 3 75.31 2.87 -6.39
CA GLN A 3 75.09 2.50 -4.99
C GLN A 3 73.64 2.62 -4.49
N GLN A 4 73.05 1.62 -3.84
CA GLN A 4 73.58 0.34 -3.38
C GLN A 4 72.43 -0.62 -3.08
N SER A 5 72.77 -1.89 -3.18
CA SER A 5 71.97 -3.07 -3.13
C SER A 5 72.15 -3.81 -1.79
N ILE A 6 71.14 -4.64 -1.46
CA ILE A 6 71.20 -5.85 -0.61
C ILE A 6 71.19 -5.59 0.91
N VAL A 7 70.20 -6.14 1.64
CA VAL A 7 70.33 -7.42 2.40
C VAL A 7 68.94 -8.03 2.66
N SER A 8 68.85 -9.32 2.33
CA SER A 8 67.74 -10.27 2.48
C SER A 8 67.39 -10.64 3.93
N TYR A 9 66.20 -11.23 4.16
CA TYR A 9 66.04 -12.65 4.58
C TYR A 9 64.55 -13.02 4.85
N LYS A 10 64.04 -13.95 4.02
CA LYS A 10 63.35 -15.22 4.34
C LYS A 10 62.18 -15.25 5.38
N LYS A 11 60.99 -15.71 4.93
CA LYS A 11 60.36 -17.03 5.25
C LYS A 11 58.83 -16.95 5.43
N SER A 12 58.14 -17.97 4.90
CA SER A 12 56.79 -18.50 5.27
C SER A 12 55.58 -17.68 4.79
N SER A 13 54.79 -18.18 3.82
CA SER A 13 53.72 -19.19 3.94
C SER A 13 52.43 -18.64 4.56
N ASP A 14 51.40 -18.68 3.73
CA ASP A 14 49.97 -18.84 4.02
C ASP A 14 49.21 -17.82 4.87
N SER A 15 48.26 -17.19 4.16
CA SER A 15 46.82 -17.15 4.45
C SER A 15 46.38 -17.34 5.91
N ASP A 16 45.73 -16.32 6.47
CA ASP A 16 44.28 -16.31 6.67
C ASP A 16 43.87 -15.09 7.53
N GLY A 17 42.64 -14.59 7.30
CA GLY A 17 41.87 -13.94 8.37
C GLY A 17 41.66 -12.43 8.30
N VAL A 18 40.65 -12.02 7.53
CA VAL A 18 39.50 -11.16 7.93
C VAL A 18 39.76 -9.91 8.80
N ALA A 19 39.45 -8.72 8.26
CA ALA A 19 38.41 -7.81 8.82
C ALA A 19 38.35 -6.42 8.15
N LEU A 20 37.11 -6.02 7.84
CA LEU A 20 36.50 -4.67 7.90
C LEU A 20 36.79 -3.61 6.79
N GLU A 21 35.68 -3.29 6.12
CA GLU A 21 35.28 -2.08 5.38
C GLU A 21 35.79 -0.73 5.95
N PRO A 22 35.94 0.32 5.12
CA PRO A 22 34.78 1.15 4.72
C PRO A 22 34.76 1.71 3.28
N GLN A 23 33.52 1.97 2.79
CA GLN A 23 32.99 3.15 2.05
C GLN A 23 33.92 3.79 0.99
N THR A 24 33.54 4.11 -0.26
CA THR A 24 32.30 4.68 -0.83
C THR A 24 32.56 4.85 -2.33
N GLU A 25 31.56 4.63 -3.19
CA GLU A 25 31.06 5.61 -4.18
C GLU A 25 30.22 4.93 -5.27
N ALA A 26 29.05 5.52 -5.50
CA ALA A 26 28.03 5.08 -6.42
C ALA A 26 28.40 5.39 -7.88
N THR A 27 28.29 4.40 -8.76
CA THR A 27 27.98 4.64 -10.18
C THR A 27 27.03 3.57 -10.72
N LEU A 28 25.93 4.07 -11.28
CA LEU A 28 25.09 3.52 -12.35
C LEU A 28 24.69 2.03 -12.27
N PHE A 29 23.39 1.84 -12.00
CA PHE A 29 22.65 0.58 -12.04
C PHE A 29 23.06 -0.35 -13.20
N ASP A 30 23.77 -1.41 -12.83
CA ASP A 30 24.26 -2.51 -13.65
C ASP A 30 23.16 -3.58 -13.79
N PHE A 31 22.60 -3.74 -14.99
CA PHE A 31 21.64 -4.80 -15.32
C PHE A 31 22.40 -6.10 -15.66
N ARG A 32 22.97 -6.77 -14.65
CA ARG A 32 23.76 -7.99 -14.86
C ARG A 32 23.52 -9.07 -13.78
N TRP A 33 22.49 -9.88 -14.01
CA TRP A 33 22.34 -11.27 -13.56
C TRP A 33 21.24 -11.84 -14.49
N PHE A 34 21.43 -12.83 -15.35
CA PHE A 34 22.07 -14.14 -15.21
C PHE A 34 22.65 -14.58 -16.57
N PHE A 35 23.93 -14.95 -16.64
CA PHE A 35 24.45 -16.08 -17.43
C PHE A 35 25.94 -16.25 -17.14
N GLN A 36 26.30 -17.30 -16.41
CA GLN A 36 27.68 -17.80 -16.39
C GLN A 36 27.64 -19.33 -16.33
N LEU A 37 28.06 -19.98 -17.42
CA LEU A 37 28.16 -21.44 -17.56
C LEU A 37 29.56 -21.91 -17.13
N PRO A 38 29.70 -22.93 -16.27
CA PRO A 38 30.97 -23.61 -16.04
C PRO A 38 31.28 -24.63 -17.17
N PRO A 39 32.55 -25.05 -17.34
CA PRO A 39 32.97 -25.85 -18.48
C PRO A 39 32.64 -27.34 -18.30
N LEU A 40 31.91 -27.85 -19.28
CA LEU A 40 31.92 -29.20 -19.87
C LEU A 40 32.37 -30.39 -19.00
N LEU A 41 31.42 -31.23 -18.60
CA LEU A 41 31.67 -32.65 -18.30
C LEU A 41 30.76 -33.55 -19.14
N LYS A 42 31.41 -34.55 -19.73
CA LYS A 42 30.88 -35.64 -20.55
C LYS A 42 30.02 -36.58 -19.70
N GLY A 43 28.87 -37.00 -20.23
CA GLY A 43 28.17 -38.21 -19.77
C GLY A 43 26.67 -38.05 -19.52
N MET A 44 25.88 -38.58 -20.46
CA MET A 44 24.55 -39.22 -20.33
C MET A 44 23.49 -38.64 -19.37
N GLY A 45 22.32 -38.32 -19.94
CA GLY A 45 21.03 -38.34 -19.24
C GLY A 45 20.31 -36.99 -19.17
N VAL A 46 19.58 -36.62 -20.22
CA VAL A 46 18.80 -35.38 -20.28
C VAL A 46 17.51 -35.55 -19.47
N SER A 47 17.43 -34.88 -18.32
CA SER A 47 16.16 -34.48 -17.71
C SER A 47 16.09 -32.95 -17.74
N ILE A 48 15.13 -32.39 -18.47
CA ILE A 48 14.91 -30.94 -18.52
C ILE A 48 13.77 -30.60 -17.57
N ALA A 49 14.14 -29.91 -16.48
CA ALA A 49 13.22 -29.16 -15.65
C ALA A 49 12.73 -27.91 -16.41
N ALA A 50 11.47 -27.56 -16.18
CA ALA A 50 10.67 -26.62 -16.94
C ALA A 50 11.31 -25.24 -17.15
N CYS A 51 11.52 -24.87 -18.41
CA CYS A 51 11.58 -23.48 -18.86
C CYS A 51 10.79 -23.36 -20.17
N ASN A 52 9.71 -22.55 -20.15
CA ASN A 52 8.90 -22.18 -21.31
C ASN A 52 9.68 -21.24 -22.25
N THR A 53 10.72 -21.74 -22.90
CA THR A 53 11.32 -21.06 -24.05
C THR A 53 11.45 -22.04 -25.21
N VAL A 54 10.42 -22.08 -26.05
CA VAL A 54 10.63 -22.36 -27.47
C VAL A 54 10.37 -21.06 -28.21
N VAL A 55 11.34 -20.15 -28.12
CA VAL A 55 11.63 -19.22 -29.22
C VAL A 55 12.62 -19.93 -30.12
N ILE A 56 12.11 -20.93 -30.84
CA ILE A 56 12.74 -21.51 -32.03
C ILE A 56 11.62 -21.60 -33.06
N SER A 57 11.35 -20.51 -33.78
CA SER A 57 10.44 -20.58 -34.95
C SER A 57 10.81 -19.65 -36.11
N PHE A 58 11.98 -19.02 -36.08
CA PHE A 58 12.50 -18.28 -37.24
C PHE A 58 13.95 -18.62 -37.60
N GLY A 59 14.80 -18.99 -36.64
CA GLY A 59 16.23 -19.15 -36.89
C GLY A 59 16.68 -20.41 -37.65
N LEU A 60 15.83 -21.45 -37.77
CA LEU A 60 16.27 -22.72 -38.37
C LEU A 60 16.05 -22.81 -39.89
N TYR A 61 15.18 -21.97 -40.47
CA TYR A 61 14.80 -22.09 -41.89
C TYR A 61 15.85 -21.55 -42.87
N SER A 62 16.75 -20.66 -42.44
CA SER A 62 17.83 -20.17 -43.32
C SER A 62 19.00 -21.14 -43.48
N LEU A 63 19.00 -22.29 -42.79
CA LEU A 63 20.14 -23.23 -42.76
C LEU A 63 19.89 -24.59 -43.43
N LEU A 64 18.69 -24.88 -43.93
CA LEU A 64 18.38 -26.16 -44.60
C LEU A 64 17.76 -25.94 -45.98
N ASN A 65 18.58 -25.47 -46.92
CA ASN A 65 18.32 -25.65 -48.34
C ASN A 65 18.41 -27.15 -48.68
N ALA A 66 17.29 -27.87 -48.51
CA ALA A 66 16.89 -29.14 -49.16
C ALA A 66 16.03 -29.99 -48.20
N VAL A 67 14.79 -29.56 -47.93
CA VAL A 67 13.75 -30.43 -47.35
C VAL A 67 12.61 -30.46 -48.37
N PRO A 68 12.02 -31.63 -48.71
CA PRO A 68 10.81 -31.66 -49.53
C PRO A 68 9.77 -30.72 -48.91
N SER A 69 9.13 -29.90 -49.74
CA SER A 69 8.06 -29.00 -49.31
C SER A 69 7.03 -29.80 -48.51
N ASN A 70 6.99 -29.63 -47.19
CA ASN A 70 5.98 -30.25 -46.34
C ASN A 70 4.77 -29.32 -46.29
N PRO A 71 3.70 -29.60 -47.06
CA PRO A 71 2.56 -28.70 -47.17
C PRO A 71 1.80 -28.56 -45.85
N ASP A 72 1.87 -29.55 -44.95
CA ASP A 72 1.21 -29.50 -43.65
C ASP A 72 1.97 -28.59 -42.67
N LEU A 73 3.30 -28.60 -42.74
CA LEU A 73 4.15 -27.67 -41.98
C LEU A 73 3.87 -26.22 -42.40
N ASP A 74 3.87 -25.96 -43.70
CA ASP A 74 3.55 -24.64 -44.24
C ASP A 74 2.12 -24.19 -43.87
N ARG A 75 1.12 -25.08 -43.87
CA ARG A 75 -0.23 -24.77 -43.39
C ARG A 75 -0.25 -24.40 -41.91
N LEU A 76 0.47 -25.13 -41.05
CA LEU A 76 0.51 -24.85 -39.62
C LEU A 76 1.22 -23.53 -39.30
N GLU A 77 2.30 -23.22 -40.01
CA GLU A 77 3.01 -21.94 -39.88
C GLU A 77 2.16 -20.77 -40.37
N ARG A 78 1.46 -20.91 -41.51
CA ARG A 78 0.48 -19.91 -41.95
C ARG A 78 -0.65 -19.74 -40.94
N ALA A 79 -1.15 -20.83 -40.35
CA ALA A 79 -2.16 -20.74 -39.29
C ALA A 79 -1.67 -19.92 -38.09
N ARG A 80 -0.40 -20.10 -37.69
CA ARG A 80 0.22 -19.33 -36.60
C ARG A 80 0.38 -17.85 -36.97
N ALA A 81 0.83 -17.55 -38.18
CA ALA A 81 0.95 -16.18 -38.66
C ALA A 81 -0.42 -15.45 -38.67
N GLU A 82 -1.47 -16.13 -39.11
CA GLU A 82 -2.84 -15.59 -39.08
C GLU A 82 -3.36 -15.39 -37.65
N TYR A 83 -3.00 -16.28 -36.72
CA TYR A 83 -3.33 -16.13 -35.30
C TYR A 83 -2.68 -14.86 -34.72
N ASP A 84 -1.38 -14.67 -34.95
CA ASP A 84 -0.63 -13.51 -34.47
C ASP A 84 -1.08 -12.20 -35.11
N ALA A 85 -1.55 -12.26 -36.36
CA ALA A 85 -2.13 -11.13 -37.08
C ALA A 85 -3.52 -10.72 -36.56
N GLY A 86 -4.19 -11.60 -35.81
CA GLY A 86 -5.56 -11.39 -35.32
C GLY A 86 -6.65 -12.00 -36.20
N ASN A 87 -6.27 -12.70 -37.28
CA ASN A 87 -7.18 -13.39 -38.19
C ASN A 87 -7.56 -14.76 -37.64
N PHE A 88 -8.12 -14.77 -36.43
CA PHE A 88 -8.34 -15.98 -35.63
C PHE A 88 -9.15 -17.07 -36.34
N GLN A 89 -10.18 -16.69 -37.10
CA GLN A 89 -10.99 -17.66 -37.87
C GLN A 89 -10.19 -18.32 -38.99
N LYS A 90 -9.36 -17.55 -39.69
CA LYS A 90 -8.47 -18.07 -40.76
C LYS A 90 -7.40 -19.00 -40.18
N ALA A 91 -6.83 -18.64 -39.03
CA ALA A 91 -5.92 -19.49 -38.28
C ALA A 91 -6.55 -20.84 -37.92
N ILE A 92 -7.78 -20.83 -37.40
CA ILE A 92 -8.51 -22.06 -37.06
C ILE A 92 -8.76 -22.90 -38.31
N ALA A 93 -9.19 -22.29 -39.41
CA ALA A 93 -9.47 -23.01 -40.65
C ALA A 93 -8.22 -23.70 -41.21
N LEU A 94 -7.08 -22.99 -41.25
CA LEU A 94 -5.81 -23.52 -41.72
C LEU A 94 -5.31 -24.68 -40.84
N ALA A 95 -5.32 -24.53 -39.52
CA ALA A 95 -4.89 -25.60 -38.61
C ALA A 95 -5.81 -26.84 -38.69
N LYS A 96 -7.13 -26.64 -38.80
CA LYS A 96 -8.10 -27.75 -38.98
C LYS A 96 -7.94 -28.50 -40.29
N SER A 97 -7.35 -27.88 -41.32
CA SER A 97 -7.17 -28.50 -42.64
C SER A 97 -6.01 -29.50 -42.70
N ILE A 98 -5.23 -29.63 -41.61
CA ILE A 98 -4.14 -30.61 -41.51
C ILE A 98 -4.76 -32.03 -41.42
N PRO A 99 -4.40 -32.96 -42.32
CA PRO A 99 -4.96 -34.30 -42.36
C PRO A 99 -4.64 -35.13 -41.09
N GLN A 100 -5.46 -36.14 -40.81
CA GLN A 100 -5.31 -36.97 -39.60
C GLN A 100 -4.06 -37.85 -39.63
N GLU A 101 -3.64 -38.23 -40.84
CA GLU A 101 -2.45 -39.00 -41.17
C GLU A 101 -1.16 -38.18 -41.10
N SER A 102 -1.26 -36.85 -40.99
CA SER A 102 -0.11 -35.96 -40.90
C SER A 102 0.62 -36.14 -39.57
N ALA A 103 1.95 -36.15 -39.61
CA ALA A 103 2.78 -36.12 -38.40
C ALA A 103 2.50 -34.88 -37.52
N LEU A 104 1.95 -33.81 -38.09
CA LEU A 104 1.64 -32.55 -37.39
C LEU A 104 0.20 -32.48 -36.86
N TYR A 105 -0.62 -33.53 -37.05
CA TYR A 105 -2.03 -33.50 -36.66
C TYR A 105 -2.23 -33.24 -35.15
N GLN A 106 -1.43 -33.90 -34.30
CA GLN A 106 -1.53 -33.72 -32.85
C GLN A 106 -1.08 -32.31 -32.41
N ASP A 107 -0.03 -31.78 -33.04
CA ASP A 107 0.46 -30.42 -32.79
C ASP A 107 -0.57 -29.37 -33.20
N SER A 108 -1.23 -29.58 -34.34
CA SER A 108 -2.33 -28.74 -34.81
C SER A 108 -3.50 -28.74 -33.83
N LYS A 109 -3.97 -29.93 -33.39
CA LYS A 109 -5.07 -30.06 -32.43
C LYS A 109 -4.75 -29.40 -31.09
N THR A 110 -3.53 -29.58 -30.61
CA THR A 110 -3.04 -28.97 -29.36
C THR A 110 -2.97 -27.45 -29.49
N SER A 111 -2.43 -26.95 -30.61
CA SER A 111 -2.36 -25.52 -30.91
C SER A 111 -3.75 -24.90 -30.99
N LEU A 112 -4.71 -25.53 -31.67
CA LEU A 112 -6.10 -25.08 -31.76
C LEU A 112 -6.77 -24.94 -30.38
N LYS A 113 -6.61 -25.91 -29.49
CA LYS A 113 -7.17 -25.86 -28.13
C LYS A 113 -6.57 -24.70 -27.34
N ARG A 114 -5.25 -24.55 -27.42
CA ARG A 114 -4.51 -23.48 -26.74
C ARG A 114 -4.92 -22.10 -27.27
N TRP A 115 -4.87 -21.89 -28.58
CA TRP A 115 -5.21 -20.62 -29.23
C TRP A 115 -6.62 -20.17 -28.91
N ARG A 116 -7.60 -21.08 -28.86
CA ARG A 116 -8.98 -20.72 -28.47
C ARG A 116 -9.08 -20.20 -27.05
N ARG A 117 -8.43 -20.89 -26.12
CA ARG A 117 -8.41 -20.47 -24.72
C ARG A 117 -7.74 -19.10 -24.57
N GLU A 118 -6.52 -18.97 -25.11
CA GLU A 118 -5.75 -17.72 -25.05
C GLU A 118 -6.48 -16.55 -25.71
N TRP A 119 -7.10 -16.78 -26.88
CA TRP A 119 -7.87 -15.76 -27.58
C TRP A 119 -9.07 -15.27 -26.75
N HIS A 120 -9.81 -16.18 -26.12
CA HIS A 120 -10.95 -15.80 -25.28
C HIS A 120 -10.51 -15.08 -24.00
N THR A 121 -9.44 -15.53 -23.36
CA THR A 121 -8.87 -14.85 -22.19
C THR A 121 -8.40 -13.43 -22.55
N ALA A 122 -7.63 -13.28 -23.63
CA ALA A 122 -7.14 -11.97 -24.07
C ALA A 122 -8.28 -11.03 -24.50
N ALA A 123 -9.32 -11.55 -25.15
CA ALA A 123 -10.51 -10.77 -25.50
C ALA A 123 -11.23 -10.24 -24.25
N ALA A 124 -11.40 -11.08 -23.22
CA ALA A 124 -12.02 -10.68 -21.96
C ALA A 124 -11.19 -9.62 -21.22
N GLN A 125 -9.87 -9.80 -21.14
CA GLN A 125 -8.94 -8.82 -20.56
C GLN A 125 -8.99 -7.49 -21.31
N TYR A 126 -9.02 -7.53 -22.65
CA TYR A 126 -9.15 -6.33 -23.46
C TYR A 126 -10.47 -5.60 -23.16
N GLN A 127 -11.58 -6.33 -23.06
CA GLN A 127 -12.88 -5.75 -22.74
C GLN A 127 -12.88 -5.11 -21.34
N ALA A 128 -12.24 -5.75 -20.35
CA ALA A 128 -12.07 -5.17 -19.01
C ALA A 128 -11.26 -3.86 -19.05
N ALA A 129 -10.16 -3.83 -19.81
CA ALA A 129 -9.35 -2.62 -20.01
C ALA A 129 -10.14 -1.51 -20.72
N GLU A 130 -10.94 -1.84 -21.73
CA GLU A 130 -11.79 -0.87 -22.43
C GLU A 130 -12.88 -0.30 -21.50
N GLN A 131 -13.47 -1.13 -20.65
CA GLN A 131 -14.45 -0.68 -19.66
C GLN A 131 -13.80 0.22 -18.61
N ALA A 132 -12.62 -0.16 -18.11
CA ALA A 132 -11.86 0.67 -17.18
C ALA A 132 -11.53 2.05 -17.78
N LEU A 133 -11.18 2.10 -19.07
CA LEU A 133 -10.93 3.36 -19.78
C LEU A 133 -12.20 4.22 -19.83
N LYS A 134 -13.36 3.65 -20.18
CA LYS A 134 -14.65 4.37 -20.22
C LYS A 134 -15.05 4.92 -18.85
N GLU A 135 -14.76 4.17 -17.79
CA GLU A 135 -15.06 4.53 -16.40
C GLU A 135 -13.98 5.42 -15.76
N LYS A 136 -12.97 5.85 -16.54
CA LYS A 136 -11.84 6.67 -16.05
C LYS A 136 -11.00 5.99 -14.96
N ARG A 137 -11.02 4.66 -14.90
CA ARG A 137 -10.18 3.86 -14.01
C ARG A 137 -8.84 3.60 -14.67
N TRP A 138 -8.04 4.66 -14.87
CA TRP A 138 -6.80 4.60 -15.67
C TRP A 138 -5.80 3.58 -15.14
N ARG A 139 -5.64 3.50 -13.81
CA ARG A 139 -4.76 2.51 -13.18
C ARG A 139 -5.16 1.08 -13.53
N ASP A 140 -6.47 0.82 -13.62
CA ASP A 140 -6.98 -0.51 -13.96
C ASP A 140 -6.75 -0.84 -15.44
N VAL A 141 -6.77 0.15 -16.34
CA VAL A 141 -6.35 -0.04 -17.75
C VAL A 141 -4.92 -0.56 -17.83
N LEU A 142 -4.00 0.07 -17.10
CA LEU A 142 -2.59 -0.36 -17.05
C LEU A 142 -2.44 -1.73 -16.40
N ALA A 143 -3.20 -2.01 -15.33
CA ALA A 143 -3.17 -3.30 -14.65
C ALA A 143 -3.67 -4.44 -15.56
N GLU A 144 -4.78 -4.25 -16.28
CA GLU A 144 -5.29 -5.23 -17.25
C GLU A 144 -4.33 -5.43 -18.42
N ALA A 145 -3.68 -4.37 -18.90
CA ALA A 145 -2.67 -4.47 -19.93
C ALA A 145 -1.46 -5.33 -19.52
N ARG A 146 -1.00 -5.24 -18.26
CA ARG A 146 0.10 -6.06 -17.74
C ARG A 146 -0.25 -7.54 -17.63
N LYS A 147 -1.52 -7.88 -17.42
CA LYS A 147 -1.99 -9.28 -17.39
C LYS A 147 -2.05 -9.91 -18.79
N MET A 148 -1.92 -9.10 -19.84
CA MET A 148 -2.09 -9.55 -21.22
C MET A 148 -0.79 -10.12 -21.79
N ASP A 149 -0.52 -11.37 -21.44
CA ASP A 149 0.49 -12.18 -22.11
C ASP A 149 -0.06 -12.79 -23.41
N GLY A 150 0.76 -12.91 -24.45
CA GLY A 150 0.40 -13.62 -25.69
C GLY A 150 0.21 -12.76 -26.93
N VAL A 151 -0.84 -13.05 -27.72
CA VAL A 151 -1.01 -12.69 -29.16
C VAL A 151 -0.66 -11.24 -29.48
N ARG A 152 0.19 -11.03 -30.50
CA ARG A 152 0.65 -9.69 -30.94
C ARG A 152 -0.52 -8.75 -31.25
N PHE A 153 -1.61 -9.25 -31.83
CA PHE A 153 -2.82 -8.50 -32.08
C PHE A 153 -3.39 -7.82 -30.82
N TRP A 154 -3.68 -8.59 -29.77
CA TRP A 154 -4.29 -8.08 -28.55
C TRP A 154 -3.37 -7.10 -27.81
N ARG A 155 -2.07 -7.39 -27.80
CA ARG A 155 -1.06 -6.48 -27.23
C ARG A 155 -1.07 -5.10 -27.88
N ARG A 156 -1.09 -5.04 -29.22
CA ARG A 156 -1.20 -3.76 -29.93
C ARG A 156 -2.50 -3.03 -29.61
N LYS A 157 -3.60 -3.79 -29.49
CA LYS A 157 -4.92 -3.22 -29.20
C LYS A 157 -4.97 -2.61 -27.80
N VAL A 158 -4.44 -3.30 -26.78
CA VAL A 158 -4.42 -2.78 -25.41
C VAL A 158 -3.39 -1.66 -25.23
N GLU A 159 -2.27 -1.67 -25.95
CA GLU A 159 -1.29 -0.56 -25.93
C GLU A 159 -1.96 0.76 -26.33
N SER A 160 -2.85 0.74 -27.32
CA SER A 160 -3.60 1.95 -27.70
C SER A 160 -4.51 2.49 -26.60
N LEU A 161 -5.01 1.64 -25.69
CA LEU A 161 -5.77 2.07 -24.51
C LEU A 161 -4.83 2.63 -23.43
N VAL A 162 -3.67 1.98 -23.26
CA VAL A 162 -2.64 2.41 -22.31
C VAL A 162 -2.08 3.78 -22.68
N GLU A 163 -1.83 4.06 -23.97
CA GLU A 163 -1.38 5.37 -24.45
C GLU A 163 -2.40 6.49 -24.17
N GLN A 164 -3.69 6.16 -24.08
CA GLN A 164 -4.73 7.12 -23.66
C GLN A 164 -4.76 7.28 -22.13
N ALA A 165 -4.60 6.18 -21.38
CA ALA A 165 -4.73 6.19 -19.92
C ALA A 165 -3.50 6.76 -19.19
N LYS A 166 -2.29 6.57 -19.73
CA LYS A 166 -1.02 7.04 -19.12
C LYS A 166 -1.01 8.55 -18.80
N PRO A 167 -1.31 9.47 -19.74
CA PRO A 167 -1.29 10.90 -19.44
C PRO A 167 -2.34 11.32 -18.41
N GLU A 168 -3.53 10.69 -18.43
CA GLU A 168 -4.59 10.96 -17.45
C GLU A 168 -4.19 10.49 -16.04
N LEU A 169 -3.62 9.29 -15.93
CA LEU A 169 -3.09 8.78 -14.66
C LEU A 169 -1.97 9.68 -14.11
N GLU A 170 -1.11 10.21 -14.97
CA GLU A 170 -0.07 11.15 -14.58
C GLU A 170 -0.66 12.48 -14.10
N ALA A 171 -1.70 12.98 -14.77
CA ALA A 171 -2.40 14.19 -14.35
C ALA A 171 -3.06 14.01 -12.97
N GLU A 172 -3.72 12.87 -12.71
CA GLU A 172 -4.29 12.54 -11.40
C GLU A 172 -3.21 12.46 -10.31
N ALA A 173 -2.06 11.83 -10.61
CA ALA A 173 -0.94 11.77 -9.68
C ALA A 173 -0.37 13.17 -9.36
N GLN A 174 -0.24 14.04 -10.37
CA GLN A 174 0.22 15.41 -10.15
C GLN A 174 -0.79 16.23 -9.35
N GLN A 175 -2.09 16.00 -9.53
CA GLN A 175 -3.13 16.62 -8.71
C GLN A 175 -3.04 16.18 -7.24
N LEU A 176 -2.88 14.88 -6.98
CA LEU A 176 -2.67 14.35 -5.63
C LEU A 176 -1.41 14.96 -4.97
N LEU A 177 -0.31 15.07 -5.72
CA LEU A 177 0.91 15.70 -5.23
C LEU A 177 0.68 17.18 -4.84
N ASN A 178 -0.03 17.93 -5.68
CA ASN A 178 -0.34 19.33 -5.40
C ASN A 178 -1.25 19.48 -4.17
N GLN A 179 -2.25 18.60 -4.02
CA GLN A 179 -3.10 18.57 -2.83
C GLN A 179 -2.30 18.22 -1.57
N ALA A 180 -1.37 17.27 -1.67
CA ALA A 180 -0.48 16.93 -0.55
C ALA A 180 0.37 18.13 -0.12
N TYR A 181 0.87 18.91 -1.09
CA TYR A 181 1.61 20.15 -0.80
C TYR A 181 0.73 21.21 -0.12
N ALA A 182 -0.52 21.38 -0.55
CA ALA A 182 -1.46 22.29 0.11
C ALA A 182 -1.73 21.85 1.57
N LYS A 183 -1.96 20.55 1.81
CA LYS A 183 -2.10 20.00 3.17
C LYS A 183 -0.87 20.23 4.04
N ALA A 184 0.32 20.04 3.48
CA ALA A 184 1.56 20.31 4.20
C ALA A 184 1.75 21.82 4.51
N GLN A 185 1.29 22.73 3.63
CA GLN A 185 1.29 24.17 3.90
C GLN A 185 0.36 24.54 5.07
N GLU A 186 -0.76 23.84 5.19
CA GLU A 186 -1.67 23.92 6.35
C GLU A 186 -1.11 23.26 7.62
N LYS A 187 0.11 22.69 7.56
CA LYS A 187 0.73 21.87 8.62
C LYS A 187 -0.06 20.60 8.94
N ASP A 188 -0.92 20.17 8.03
CA ASP A 188 -1.60 18.87 8.06
C ASP A 188 -0.73 17.83 7.36
N PHE A 189 0.34 17.41 8.05
CA PHE A 189 1.30 16.44 7.52
C PHE A 189 0.70 15.04 7.40
N THR A 190 -0.27 14.69 8.26
CA THR A 190 -0.99 13.41 8.16
C THR A 190 -1.85 13.36 6.90
N GLY A 191 -2.63 14.42 6.63
CA GLY A 191 -3.39 14.54 5.38
C GLY A 191 -2.48 14.54 4.15
N ALA A 192 -1.33 15.24 4.22
CA ALA A 192 -0.35 15.24 3.13
C ALA A 192 0.21 13.85 2.84
N LEU A 193 0.64 13.10 3.86
CA LEU A 193 1.17 11.73 3.71
C LEU A 193 0.12 10.78 3.15
N ASN A 194 -1.13 10.88 3.59
CA ASN A 194 -2.23 10.07 3.06
C ASN A 194 -2.46 10.31 1.55
N LEU A 195 -2.31 11.55 1.08
CA LEU A 195 -2.41 11.88 -0.35
C LEU A 195 -1.19 11.38 -1.13
N LEU A 196 0.03 11.53 -0.59
CA LEU A 196 1.23 11.00 -1.23
C LEU A 196 1.18 9.48 -1.41
N ASN A 197 0.67 8.75 -0.42
CA ASN A 197 0.53 7.28 -0.48
C ASN A 197 -0.53 6.80 -1.50
N GLN A 198 -1.40 7.68 -1.98
CA GLN A 198 -2.37 7.36 -3.03
C GLN A 198 -1.80 7.48 -4.44
N ILE A 199 -0.63 8.11 -4.59
CA ILE A 199 0.01 8.29 -5.90
C ILE A 199 0.44 6.93 -6.44
N PRO A 200 -0.07 6.51 -7.62
CA PRO A 200 0.25 5.20 -8.17
C PRO A 200 1.75 5.06 -8.50
N PRO A 201 2.41 3.96 -8.13
CA PRO A 201 3.85 3.77 -8.31
C PRO A 201 4.29 3.75 -9.78
N GLU A 202 3.35 3.60 -10.71
CA GLU A 202 3.64 3.46 -12.14
C GLU A 202 3.68 4.81 -12.88
N THR A 203 3.47 5.91 -12.13
CA THR A 203 3.58 7.28 -12.63
C THR A 203 5.01 7.81 -12.51
N THR A 204 5.36 8.79 -13.35
CA THR A 204 6.65 9.48 -13.22
C THR A 204 6.69 10.35 -11.96
N THR A 205 5.53 10.82 -11.51
CA THR A 205 5.35 11.55 -10.26
C THR A 205 5.80 10.74 -9.04
N ALA A 206 5.54 9.43 -9.00
CA ALA A 206 5.94 8.57 -7.88
C ALA A 206 7.46 8.55 -7.63
N ALA A 207 8.30 8.75 -8.65
CA ALA A 207 9.75 8.85 -8.47
C ALA A 207 10.17 10.09 -7.65
N LYS A 208 9.32 11.12 -7.59
CA LYS A 208 9.63 12.42 -6.95
C LYS A 208 9.14 12.51 -5.50
N ILE A 209 8.26 11.61 -5.07
CA ILE A 209 7.59 11.75 -3.76
C ILE A 209 8.39 11.18 -2.59
N GLN A 210 9.34 10.29 -2.83
CA GLN A 210 10.15 9.65 -1.78
C GLN A 210 10.80 10.64 -0.80
N PRO A 211 11.52 11.69 -1.25
CA PRO A 211 12.06 12.69 -0.30
C PRO A 211 10.96 13.45 0.45
N LYS A 212 9.77 13.63 -0.14
CA LYS A 212 8.64 14.33 0.50
C LYS A 212 7.95 13.49 1.55
N LEU A 213 7.85 12.17 1.35
CA LEU A 213 7.37 11.23 2.37
C LEU A 213 8.24 11.35 3.63
N ALA A 214 9.56 11.19 3.49
CA ALA A 214 10.49 11.31 4.62
C ALA A 214 10.43 12.68 5.30
N GLU A 215 10.38 13.77 4.52
CA GLU A 215 10.26 15.13 5.06
C GLU A 215 8.96 15.31 5.87
N TYR A 216 7.84 14.80 5.38
CA TYR A 216 6.53 14.99 6.03
C TYR A 216 6.33 14.05 7.22
N GLU A 217 6.87 12.83 7.18
CA GLU A 217 6.92 11.93 8.34
C GLU A 217 7.69 12.57 9.50
N GLU A 218 8.85 13.15 9.22
CA GLU A 218 9.64 13.84 10.25
C GLU A 218 8.89 15.06 10.81
N LYS A 219 8.26 15.86 9.94
CA LYS A 219 7.44 17.00 10.39
C LYS A 219 6.22 16.56 11.20
N GLN A 220 5.61 15.44 10.85
CA GLN A 220 4.51 14.84 11.62
C GLN A 220 5.01 14.41 13.01
N ARG A 221 6.18 13.77 13.10
CA ARG A 221 6.80 13.36 14.36
C ARG A 221 7.08 14.54 15.27
N ILE A 222 7.76 15.58 14.75
CA ILE A 222 8.06 16.81 15.50
C ILE A 222 6.77 17.47 16.02
N LYS A 223 5.73 17.57 15.18
CA LYS A 223 4.44 18.13 15.58
C LYS A 223 3.81 17.31 16.71
N ALA A 224 3.82 15.99 16.60
CA ALA A 224 3.25 15.10 17.60
C ALA A 224 4.00 15.17 18.95
N GLU A 225 5.33 15.24 18.92
CA GLU A 225 6.16 15.45 20.11
C GLU A 225 5.86 16.79 20.78
N HIS A 226 5.73 17.85 19.99
CA HIS A 226 5.37 19.17 20.51
C HIS A 226 3.98 19.18 21.18
N LEU A 227 2.97 18.56 20.55
CA LEU A 227 1.63 18.42 21.12
C LEU A 227 1.65 17.64 22.45
N LEU A 228 2.42 16.56 22.52
CA LEU A 228 2.58 15.78 23.75
C LEU A 228 3.20 16.62 24.87
N GLN A 229 4.25 17.38 24.57
CA GLN A 229 4.87 18.29 25.52
C GLN A 229 3.91 19.40 25.98
N GLN A 230 3.12 19.97 25.07
CA GLN A 230 2.07 20.93 25.44
C GLN A 230 1.04 20.31 26.38
N ALA A 231 0.62 19.08 26.13
CA ALA A 231 -0.28 18.36 27.02
C ALA A 231 0.32 18.18 28.43
N TYR A 232 1.59 17.78 28.52
CA TYR A 232 2.30 17.67 29.80
C TYR A 232 2.37 19.02 30.55
N ASN A 233 2.65 20.10 29.84
CA ASN A 233 2.70 21.44 30.43
C ASN A 233 1.32 21.91 30.96
N GLN A 234 0.23 21.58 30.28
CA GLN A 234 -1.13 21.90 30.77
C GLN A 234 -1.52 21.01 31.96
N ALA A 235 -1.20 19.72 31.90
CA ALA A 235 -1.45 18.81 33.01
C ALA A 235 -0.65 19.18 34.28
N ALA A 236 0.58 19.67 34.14
CA ALA A 236 1.38 20.19 35.25
C ALA A 236 0.71 21.38 35.95
N LYS A 237 -0.07 22.18 35.20
CA LYS A 237 -0.90 23.28 35.71
C LYS A 237 -2.26 22.81 36.24
N ARG A 238 -2.51 21.49 36.30
CA ARG A 238 -3.82 20.87 36.60
C ARG A 238 -4.95 21.31 35.65
N ASP A 239 -4.59 21.72 34.43
CA ASP A 239 -5.52 21.94 33.32
C ASP A 239 -5.57 20.68 32.44
N PHE A 240 -6.26 19.66 32.94
CA PHE A 240 -6.38 18.39 32.23
C PHE A 240 -7.28 18.48 31.00
N LYS A 241 -8.26 19.39 30.98
CA LYS A 241 -9.12 19.64 29.82
C LYS A 241 -8.30 20.12 28.62
N SER A 242 -7.44 21.13 28.79
CA SER A 242 -6.55 21.58 27.73
C SER A 242 -5.52 20.51 27.35
N ALA A 243 -5.00 19.76 28.33
CA ALA A 243 -4.09 18.65 28.06
C ALA A 243 -4.70 17.59 27.14
N LEU A 244 -5.95 17.18 27.41
CA LEU A 244 -6.70 16.23 26.59
C LEU A 244 -6.93 16.72 25.16
N ASN A 245 -7.16 18.03 24.97
CA ASN A 245 -7.29 18.64 23.64
C ASN A 245 -5.98 18.56 22.84
N TYR A 246 -4.83 18.77 23.46
CA TYR A 246 -3.54 18.59 22.77
C TYR A 246 -3.28 17.11 22.40
N LEU A 247 -3.60 16.18 23.30
CA LEU A 247 -3.41 14.75 23.05
C LEU A 247 -4.31 14.21 21.94
N SER A 248 -5.56 14.69 21.84
CA SER A 248 -6.50 14.23 20.81
C SER A 248 -6.09 14.62 19.38
N GLN A 249 -5.19 15.60 19.23
CA GLN A 249 -4.64 16.02 17.94
C GLN A 249 -3.47 15.16 17.46
N ILE A 250 -2.92 14.29 18.32
CA ILE A 250 -1.84 13.38 17.95
C ILE A 250 -2.45 12.24 17.11
N SER A 251 -2.02 12.14 15.85
CA SER A 251 -2.61 11.20 14.90
C SER A 251 -2.11 9.76 15.07
N PRO A 252 -2.95 8.75 14.75
CA PRO A 252 -2.52 7.36 14.63
C PRO A 252 -1.37 7.22 13.61
N GLY A 253 -0.41 6.33 13.90
CA GLY A 253 0.76 6.10 13.05
C GLY A 253 2.00 6.93 13.40
N THR A 254 1.92 7.79 14.42
CA THR A 254 3.10 8.42 15.03
C THR A 254 3.62 7.55 16.18
N SER A 255 4.94 7.55 16.42
CA SER A 255 5.55 6.81 17.55
C SER A 255 5.07 7.30 18.92
N THR A 256 4.53 8.51 19.00
CA THR A 256 4.01 9.13 20.23
C THR A 256 2.53 8.86 20.48
N TYR A 257 1.81 8.25 19.54
CA TYR A 257 0.38 7.99 19.65
C TYR A 257 0.02 7.09 20.84
N ASP A 258 0.77 6.00 21.05
CA ASP A 258 0.54 5.08 22.18
C ASP A 258 0.71 5.80 23.52
N THR A 259 1.72 6.67 23.61
CA THR A 259 1.94 7.50 24.81
C THR A 259 0.79 8.48 25.01
N ALA A 260 0.29 9.08 23.91
CA ALA A 260 -0.86 9.98 23.97
C ALA A 260 -2.11 9.26 24.49
N GLN A 261 -2.41 8.05 24.01
CA GLN A 261 -3.56 7.27 24.48
C GLN A 261 -3.49 6.95 25.97
N ILE A 262 -2.33 6.50 26.47
CA ILE A 262 -2.11 6.24 27.90
C ILE A 262 -2.37 7.51 28.71
N LYS A 263 -1.85 8.65 28.25
CA LYS A 263 -1.98 9.93 28.94
C LYS A 263 -3.39 10.51 28.86
N MET A 264 -4.13 10.24 27.78
CA MET A 264 -5.54 10.59 27.68
C MET A 264 -6.36 9.86 28.73
N ALA A 265 -6.13 8.56 28.93
CA ALA A 265 -6.82 7.81 29.98
C ALA A 265 -6.50 8.36 31.38
N GLU A 266 -5.22 8.64 31.66
CA GLU A 266 -4.78 9.21 32.93
C GLU A 266 -5.41 10.60 33.19
N TYR A 267 -5.37 11.50 32.21
CA TYR A 267 -5.85 12.87 32.36
C TYR A 267 -7.36 12.98 32.38
N SER A 268 -8.09 12.09 31.69
CA SER A 268 -9.56 12.01 31.81
C SER A 268 -9.98 11.64 33.23
N GLN A 269 -9.31 10.67 33.86
CA GLN A 269 -9.61 10.31 35.26
C GLN A 269 -9.33 11.48 36.22
N LYS A 270 -8.17 12.15 36.05
CA LYS A 270 -7.81 13.32 36.87
C LYS A 270 -8.76 14.49 36.67
N GLN A 271 -9.27 14.69 35.45
CA GLN A 271 -10.27 15.71 35.14
C GLN A 271 -11.60 15.41 35.85
N HIS A 272 -12.09 14.18 35.74
CA HIS A 272 -13.33 13.77 36.43
C HIS A 272 -13.22 13.92 37.94
N PHE A 273 -12.09 13.50 38.54
CA PHE A 273 -11.86 13.67 39.97
C PHE A 273 -11.86 15.15 40.38
N LYS A 274 -11.21 16.03 39.59
CA LYS A 274 -11.20 17.47 39.85
C LYS A 274 -12.62 18.05 39.85
N GLU A 275 -13.42 17.71 38.85
CA GLU A 275 -14.81 18.16 38.74
C GLU A 275 -15.67 17.68 39.91
N GLU A 276 -15.46 16.44 40.38
CA GLU A 276 -16.19 15.88 41.52
C GLU A 276 -15.85 16.59 42.84
N VAL A 277 -14.56 16.87 43.07
CA VAL A 277 -14.12 17.65 44.22
C VAL A 277 -14.71 19.06 44.16
N GLU A 278 -14.67 19.72 42.99
CA GLU A 278 -15.24 21.05 42.81
C GLU A 278 -16.75 21.08 43.07
N ARG A 279 -17.51 20.07 42.61
CA ARG A 279 -18.95 19.93 42.93
C ARG A 279 -19.17 19.78 44.42
N THR A 280 -18.43 18.90 45.08
CA THR A 280 -18.58 18.64 46.52
C THR A 280 -18.30 19.91 47.33
N VAL A 281 -17.26 20.66 46.96
CA VAL A 281 -16.93 21.94 47.61
C VAL A 281 -18.02 22.98 47.39
N GLN A 282 -18.60 23.05 46.19
CA GLN A 282 -19.72 23.97 45.91
C GLN A 282 -20.98 23.62 46.68
N LEU A 283 -21.30 22.33 46.83
CA LEU A 283 -22.45 21.89 47.62
C LEU A 283 -22.25 22.25 49.10
N ALA A 284 -21.10 21.92 49.68
CA ALA A 284 -20.78 22.27 51.07
C ALA A 284 -20.83 23.79 51.31
N ARG A 285 -20.37 24.59 50.34
CA ARG A 285 -20.45 26.05 50.42
C ARG A 285 -21.89 26.57 50.41
N ARG A 286 -22.75 26.01 49.56
CA ARG A 286 -24.18 26.39 49.55
C ARG A 286 -24.88 25.98 50.83
N GLU A 287 -24.61 24.79 51.36
CA GLU A 287 -25.16 24.33 52.64
C GLU A 287 -24.76 25.27 53.80
N SER A 288 -23.52 25.78 53.82
CA SER A 288 -23.12 26.79 54.81
C SER A 288 -23.77 28.15 54.60
N GLU A 289 -23.95 28.60 53.36
CA GLU A 289 -24.60 29.87 53.03
C GLU A 289 -26.12 29.82 53.36
N GLU A 290 -26.80 28.70 53.13
CA GLU A 290 -28.21 28.48 53.49
C GLU A 290 -28.42 28.39 55.02
N GLN A 291 -27.46 27.83 55.76
CA GLN A 291 -27.51 27.82 57.23
C GLN A 291 -27.34 29.22 57.83
N GLU A 292 -26.50 30.08 57.26
CA GLU A 292 -26.34 31.47 57.70
C GLU A 292 -27.58 32.32 57.35
N GLU A 293 -28.19 32.14 56.17
CA GLU A 293 -29.41 32.87 55.76
C GLU A 293 -30.66 32.42 56.56
N SER A 294 -30.70 31.17 57.06
CA SER A 294 -31.74 30.70 57.99
C SER A 294 -31.64 31.26 59.42
N SER A 295 -30.54 31.97 59.74
CA SER A 295 -30.26 32.53 61.05
C SER A 295 -30.52 34.03 61.18
N GLU A 296 -31.07 34.69 60.15
CA GLU A 296 -31.72 36.00 60.32
C GLU A 296 -32.99 35.85 61.20
N PRO A 297 -33.27 36.78 62.11
CA PRO A 297 -34.27 36.59 63.15
C PRO A 297 -35.68 36.54 62.52
N PHE A 298 -36.26 35.35 62.48
CA PHE A 298 -37.69 35.17 62.36
C PHE A 298 -38.38 36.03 63.44
N SER A 299 -39.07 37.09 63.00
CA SER A 299 -40.05 37.78 63.82
C SER A 299 -41.06 36.74 64.31
N THR A 300 -41.14 36.61 65.62
CA THR A 300 -42.04 35.73 66.33
C THR A 300 -43.43 36.36 66.32
N GLU A 301 -44.34 35.81 65.53
CA GLU A 301 -45.76 35.86 65.87
C GLU A 301 -46.30 34.43 66.01
N PRO A 302 -47.15 34.15 67.00
CA PRO A 302 -47.58 32.80 67.31
C PRO A 302 -48.73 32.39 66.39
N PHE A 303 -48.65 31.21 65.81
CA PHE A 303 -49.82 30.53 65.25
C PHE A 303 -50.06 29.21 65.97
N ILE A 304 -51.31 29.05 66.39
CA ILE A 304 -51.86 28.04 67.28
C ILE A 304 -51.86 26.65 66.61
N SER A 305 -51.50 25.63 67.38
CA SER A 305 -51.60 24.21 67.02
C SER A 305 -53.05 23.73 66.94
N THR A 306 -53.33 22.84 65.99
CA THR A 306 -54.27 21.71 66.17
C THR A 306 -53.75 20.47 65.41
N GLU A 307 -53.44 19.42 66.19
CA GLU A 307 -53.80 17.99 66.01
C GLU A 307 -54.70 17.65 64.79
N THR A 308 -54.65 16.51 64.10
CA THR A 308 -54.01 15.18 64.17
C THR A 308 -54.38 14.48 62.85
N ASP A 309 -53.56 13.56 62.32
CA ASP A 309 -53.96 12.16 62.08
C ASP A 309 -52.97 11.38 61.20
N GLU A 310 -52.76 10.13 61.64
CA GLU A 310 -52.00 9.05 61.03
C GLU A 310 -52.45 8.72 59.60
N LYS A 311 -51.51 8.34 58.71
CA LYS A 311 -51.56 7.02 58.03
C LYS A 311 -50.27 6.68 57.29
N THR A 312 -49.93 5.39 57.37
CA THR A 312 -48.79 4.67 56.82
C THR A 312 -48.90 4.34 55.32
N SER A 313 -47.73 3.96 54.76
CA SER A 313 -47.47 3.16 53.55
C SER A 313 -47.46 3.88 52.19
N GLU A 314 -46.31 3.87 51.51
CA GLU A 314 -45.94 2.81 50.55
C GLU A 314 -44.52 2.99 49.99
N LEU A 315 -43.80 1.87 49.93
CA LEU A 315 -42.56 1.67 49.19
C LEU A 315 -42.82 1.85 47.68
N ASN A 316 -41.97 2.60 46.98
CA ASN A 316 -41.85 2.48 45.52
C ASN A 316 -40.38 2.57 45.08
N PRO A 317 -39.72 1.44 44.76
CA PRO A 317 -38.42 1.41 44.11
C PRO A 317 -38.64 1.35 42.58
N GLY A 318 -38.20 2.39 41.86
CA GLY A 318 -38.36 2.44 40.41
C GLY A 318 -37.23 3.17 39.70
N ASN A 319 -36.26 2.37 39.21
CA ASN A 319 -35.47 2.56 37.98
C ASN A 319 -34.52 3.78 37.93
N GLN A 320 -33.18 3.66 38.01
CA GLN A 320 -32.27 2.80 37.24
C GLN A 320 -32.74 2.55 35.80
N LEU A 321 -32.50 3.50 34.90
CA LEU A 321 -32.35 3.23 33.47
C LEU A 321 -31.23 4.10 32.90
N GLN A 322 -30.13 3.42 32.60
CA GLN A 322 -29.08 3.85 31.67
C GLN A 322 -29.67 3.93 30.26
N GLU A 323 -29.29 4.94 29.50
CA GLU A 323 -29.32 4.88 28.03
C GLU A 323 -27.89 4.77 27.51
N VAL A 324 -27.59 3.61 26.93
CA VAL A 324 -26.53 3.39 25.96
C VAL A 324 -27.23 3.20 24.63
N THR A 325 -26.81 3.91 23.58
CA THR A 325 -27.08 3.53 22.17
C THR A 325 -26.36 4.50 21.22
N PRO A 326 -26.18 4.10 19.94
CA PRO A 326 -25.60 2.86 19.42
C PRO A 326 -24.15 3.04 18.93
#